data_AF-A0A2T7P140-F1
#
_entry.id   AF-A0A2T7P140-F1
#
_cell.length_a   1.000
_cell.length_b   1.000
_cell.length_c   1.000
_cell.angle_alpha   90.00
_cell.angle_beta   90.00
_cell.angle_gamma   90.00
#
_symmetry.space_group_name_H-M   'P 1'
#
loop_
_entity.id
_entity.type
_entity.pdbx_description
1 polymer ?
#
loop_
_entity_poly.entity_id
_entity_poly.type
_entity_poly.pdbx_seq_one_letter_code
_entity_poly.pdbx_strand_id
1 'polypeptide(L)'
;MSDTLWGAVNVVIFNTIVFLITMSHLRAVLSDPGVVPLPSASMDFSDLHSSQPPKNTTADGWTVCMKCETYRPPRAHHCRICQRCVRRMDHHCPWINNCVGEYNQKFFIQFLFYVGLASLHAITLVIITWILDPGVKQDVKYTKLVHSIILVIESVIFGLFVMAIGCDQYVAFSAGHPVTWLCPIQFSSPPRGSGSQSYAV
;
A
#
# COMPACT_ATOMS: atom_id res chain seq x y z
N MET A 1 -2.29 18.14 38.93
CA MET A 1 -1.14 17.34 38.43
C MET A 1 -1.57 16.21 37.49
N SER A 2 -2.70 15.54 37.77
CA SER A 2 -3.33 14.56 36.88
C SER A 2 -3.65 15.11 35.49
N ASP A 3 -4.22 16.32 35.42
CA ASP A 3 -4.72 16.89 34.15
C ASP A 3 -3.58 17.26 33.19
N THR A 4 -2.47 17.76 33.76
CA THR A 4 -1.22 18.03 33.03
C THR A 4 -0.54 16.76 32.55
N LEU A 5 -0.60 15.67 33.33
CA LEU A 5 -0.02 14.38 32.94
C LEU A 5 -0.85 13.71 31.84
N TRP A 6 -2.18 13.72 31.96
CA TRP A 6 -3.11 13.22 30.95
C TRP A 6 -2.91 13.93 29.61
N GLY A 7 -2.82 15.27 29.63
CA GLY A 7 -2.51 16.05 28.44
C GLY A 7 -1.16 15.67 27.81
N ALA A 8 -0.10 15.59 28.63
CA ALA A 8 1.22 15.22 28.15
C ALA A 8 1.27 13.82 27.51
N VAL A 9 0.60 12.84 28.12
CA VAL A 9 0.53 11.47 27.58
C VAL A 9 -0.14 11.46 26.20
N ASN A 10 -1.28 12.14 26.04
CA ASN A 10 -1.98 12.18 24.76
C ASN A 10 -1.18 12.93 23.69
N VAL A 11 -0.47 14.00 24.06
CA VAL A 11 0.45 14.71 23.14
C VAL A 11 1.56 13.77 22.65
N VAL A 12 2.17 12.99 23.54
CA VAL A 12 3.22 12.03 23.15
C VAL A 12 2.66 10.93 22.25
N ILE A 13 1.49 10.36 22.59
CA ILE A 13 0.83 9.34 21.77
C ILE A 13 0.51 9.89 20.38
N PHE A 14 -0.14 11.05 20.29
CA PHE A 14 -0.51 11.67 19.03
C PHE A 14 0.71 11.93 18.14
N ASN A 15 1.77 12.54 18.68
CA ASN A 15 2.98 12.82 17.91
C ASN A 15 3.68 11.53 17.44
N THR A 16 3.64 10.48 18.26
CA THR A 16 4.20 9.17 17.89
C THR A 16 3.41 8.56 16.73
N ILE A 17 2.07 8.60 16.78
CA ILE A 17 1.21 8.10 15.70
C ILE A 17 1.46 8.90 14.41
N VAL A 18 1.48 10.23 14.48
CA VAL A 18 1.74 11.11 13.33
C VAL A 18 3.10 10.83 12.71
N PHE A 19 4.14 10.64 13.54
CA PHE A 19 5.47 10.26 13.07
C PHE A 19 5.46 8.93 12.32
N LEU A 20 4.79 7.91 12.86
CA LEU A 20 4.68 6.58 12.25
C LEU A 20 3.86 6.61 10.94
N ILE A 21 2.77 7.38 10.88
CA ILE A 21 2.00 7.63 9.65
C ILE A 21 2.92 8.25 8.60
N THR A 22 3.64 9.31 8.96
CA THR A 22 4.51 10.03 8.03
C THR A 22 5.63 9.12 7.50
N MET A 23 6.29 8.36 8.37
CA MET A 23 7.36 7.46 7.97
C MET A 23 6.87 6.32 7.07
N SER A 24 5.75 5.68 7.42
CA SER A 24 5.18 4.61 6.61
C SER A 24 4.67 5.13 5.24
N HIS A 25 4.03 6.30 5.23
CA HIS A 25 3.60 6.97 4.00
C HIS A 25 4.79 7.30 3.09
N LEU A 26 5.82 7.97 3.63
CA LEU A 26 7.03 8.30 2.86
C LEU A 26 7.69 7.06 2.27
N ARG A 27 7.76 5.96 3.02
CA ARG A 27 8.30 4.70 2.50
C ARG A 27 7.42 4.10 1.42
N ALA A 28 6.09 4.18 1.53
CA ALA A 28 5.19 3.70 0.48
C ALA A 28 5.34 4.51 -0.81
N VAL A 29 5.49 5.84 -0.69
CA VAL A 29 5.71 6.77 -1.81
C VAL A 29 7.06 6.52 -2.48
N LEU A 30 8.14 6.48 -1.71
CA LEU A 30 9.50 6.54 -2.24
C LEU A 30 10.13 5.17 -2.55
N SER A 31 9.54 4.07 -2.08
CA SER A 31 10.07 2.74 -2.37
C SER A 31 9.67 2.28 -3.78
N ASP A 32 10.57 1.57 -4.45
CA ASP A 32 10.24 0.85 -5.68
C ASP A 32 9.09 -0.15 -5.39
N PRO A 33 8.01 -0.17 -6.19
CA PRO A 33 6.92 -1.11 -5.99
C PRO A 33 7.24 -2.53 -6.48
N GLY A 34 8.43 -2.78 -7.03
CA GLY A 34 8.80 -4.02 -7.70
C GLY A 34 8.67 -3.90 -9.21
N VAL A 35 9.26 -2.87 -9.82
CA VAL A 35 9.22 -2.69 -11.27
C VAL A 35 9.97 -3.83 -11.97
N VAL A 36 9.36 -4.41 -13.00
CA VAL A 36 10.00 -5.41 -13.86
C VAL A 36 11.02 -4.70 -14.77
N PRO A 37 12.29 -5.14 -14.80
CA PRO A 37 13.30 -4.56 -15.68
C PRO A 37 12.88 -4.66 -17.16
N LEU A 38 13.21 -3.62 -17.93
CA LEU A 38 13.09 -3.67 -19.38
C LEU A 38 14.27 -4.45 -19.96
N PRO A 39 14.08 -5.21 -21.04
CA PRO A 39 15.18 -5.88 -21.72
C PRO A 39 16.11 -4.84 -22.35
N SER A 40 17.41 -5.13 -22.36
CA SER A 40 18.46 -4.28 -22.93
C SER A 40 18.49 -4.31 -24.47
N ALA A 41 17.90 -5.34 -25.07
CA ALA A 41 17.70 -5.48 -26.51
C ALA A 41 16.21 -5.77 -26.78
N SER A 42 15.69 -5.30 -27.91
CA SER A 42 14.33 -5.62 -28.35
C SER A 42 14.18 -7.14 -28.42
N MET A 43 13.22 -7.69 -27.67
CA MET A 43 12.94 -9.12 -27.76
C MET A 43 12.28 -9.42 -29.10
N ASP A 44 12.83 -10.38 -29.82
CA ASP A 44 12.25 -10.81 -31.09
C ASP A 44 11.02 -11.69 -30.82
N PHE A 45 9.84 -11.10 -30.98
CA PHE A 45 8.56 -11.80 -30.86
C PHE A 45 8.09 -12.41 -32.19
N SER A 46 8.95 -12.47 -33.21
CA SER A 46 8.57 -12.96 -34.55
C SER A 46 8.00 -14.39 -34.53
N ASP A 47 8.46 -15.25 -33.61
CA ASP A 47 7.97 -16.63 -33.47
C ASP A 47 6.58 -16.75 -32.84
N LEU A 48 6.05 -15.70 -32.22
CA LEU A 48 4.72 -15.67 -31.58
C LEU A 48 3.57 -15.48 -32.60
N HIS A 49 3.90 -15.13 -33.85
CA HIS A 49 2.92 -14.94 -34.93
C HIS A 49 2.64 -16.20 -35.76
N SER A 50 3.46 -17.24 -35.62
CA SER A 50 3.32 -18.50 -36.36
C SER A 50 2.64 -19.58 -35.51
N SER A 51 1.32 -19.71 -35.71
CA SER A 51 0.49 -20.85 -35.31
C SER A 51 -0.05 -20.83 -33.86
N GLN A 52 -1.37 -20.62 -33.77
CA GLN A 52 -2.25 -20.67 -32.58
C GLN A 52 -2.33 -19.39 -31.73
N PRO A 53 -3.54 -19.03 -31.23
CA PRO A 53 -3.69 -17.93 -30.30
C PRO A 53 -2.78 -18.22 -29.10
N PRO A 54 -1.92 -17.29 -28.69
CA PRO A 54 -0.91 -17.61 -27.70
C PRO A 54 -1.65 -17.98 -26.42
N LYS A 55 -1.48 -19.22 -25.95
CA LYS A 55 -1.58 -19.50 -24.53
C LYS A 55 -0.47 -18.66 -23.90
N ASN A 56 -0.78 -17.40 -23.62
CA ASN A 56 0.09 -16.35 -23.09
C ASN A 56 0.64 -16.68 -21.70
N THR A 57 0.61 -17.95 -21.28
CA THR A 57 0.91 -18.42 -19.94
C THR A 57 1.77 -19.67 -20.12
N THR A 58 3.05 -19.59 -19.76
CA THR A 58 3.88 -20.81 -19.65
C THR A 58 3.37 -21.69 -18.51
N ALA A 59 3.83 -22.95 -18.44
CA ALA A 59 3.50 -23.84 -17.31
C ALA A 59 3.80 -23.18 -15.94
N ASP A 60 4.81 -22.30 -15.91
CA ASP A 60 5.24 -21.55 -14.72
C ASP A 60 4.49 -20.22 -14.52
N GLY A 61 3.46 -19.92 -15.32
CA GLY A 61 2.61 -18.74 -15.16
C GLY A 61 3.15 -17.44 -15.77
N TRP A 62 4.22 -17.49 -16.57
CA TRP A 62 4.80 -16.30 -17.20
C TRP A 62 3.96 -15.83 -18.37
N THR A 63 3.81 -14.52 -18.50
CA THR A 63 3.06 -13.89 -19.59
C THR A 63 3.91 -12.85 -20.31
N VAL A 64 3.49 -12.38 -21.49
CA VAL A 64 4.20 -11.31 -22.21
C VAL A 64 3.45 -9.98 -22.01
N CYS A 65 4.19 -8.89 -21.86
CA CYS A 65 3.63 -7.55 -21.95
C CYS A 65 4.06 -6.87 -23.25
N MET A 66 3.15 -6.71 -24.20
CA MET A 66 3.44 -6.07 -25.49
C MET A 66 3.82 -4.59 -25.35
N LYS A 67 3.36 -3.90 -24.30
CA LYS A 67 3.66 -2.46 -24.08
C LYS A 67 5.06 -2.21 -23.54
N CYS A 68 5.53 -3.11 -22.68
CA CYS A 68 6.86 -3.03 -22.09
C CYS A 68 7.86 -3.91 -22.85
N GLU A 69 7.39 -4.63 -23.88
CA GLU A 69 8.15 -5.62 -24.65
C GLU A 69 8.99 -6.53 -23.75
N THR A 70 8.40 -7.03 -22.66
CA THR A 70 9.11 -7.82 -21.63
C THR A 70 8.29 -9.02 -21.17
N TYR A 71 8.99 -10.05 -20.70
CA TYR A 71 8.36 -11.17 -20.00
C TYR A 71 7.91 -10.71 -18.61
N ARG A 72 6.63 -10.95 -18.34
CA ARG A 72 5.94 -10.59 -17.12
C ARG A 72 5.90 -11.81 -16.20
N PRO A 73 6.52 -11.72 -15.00
CA PRO A 73 6.43 -12.78 -14.00
C PRO A 73 4.99 -13.09 -13.58
N PRO A 74 4.72 -14.26 -12.99
CA PRO A 74 3.42 -14.58 -12.43
C PRO A 74 2.93 -13.48 -11.48
N ARG A 75 1.64 -13.13 -11.57
CA ARG A 75 0.99 -12.03 -10.81
C ARG A 75 1.55 -10.62 -11.04
N ALA A 76 2.46 -10.40 -11.97
CA ALA A 76 2.81 -9.04 -12.34
C ALA A 76 1.72 -8.46 -13.26
N HIS A 77 1.47 -7.14 -13.18
CA HIS A 77 0.51 -6.45 -14.04
C HIS A 77 1.12 -5.16 -14.60
N HIS A 78 0.68 -4.76 -15.79
CA HIS A 78 1.11 -3.51 -16.40
C HIS A 78 0.24 -2.37 -15.87
N CYS A 79 0.86 -1.43 -15.16
CA CYS A 79 0.21 -0.21 -14.74
C CYS A 79 0.22 0.81 -15.88
N ARG A 80 -0.96 1.23 -16.33
CA ARG A 80 -1.09 2.25 -17.38
C ARG A 80 -0.69 3.65 -16.92
N ILE A 81 -0.68 3.90 -15.61
CA ILE A 81 -0.30 5.22 -15.07
C ILE A 81 1.23 5.28 -14.95
N CYS A 82 1.84 4.29 -14.32
CA CYS A 82 3.31 4.21 -14.20
C CYS A 82 4.03 3.79 -15.49
N GLN A 83 3.29 3.32 -16.52
CA GLN A 83 3.84 2.83 -17.79
C GLN A 83 4.90 1.72 -17.62
N ARG A 84 4.72 0.89 -16.60
CA ARG A 84 5.65 -0.19 -16.23
C ARG A 84 4.89 -1.41 -15.75
N CYS A 85 5.49 -2.58 -15.92
CA CYS A 85 5.04 -3.80 -15.25
C CYS A 85 5.52 -3.80 -13.81
N VAL A 86 4.62 -4.08 -12.87
CA VAL A 86 4.90 -4.14 -11.44
C VAL A 86 4.62 -5.56 -10.94
N ARG A 87 5.57 -6.11 -10.18
CA ARG A 87 5.49 -7.45 -9.60
C ARG A 87 4.46 -7.49 -8.47
N ARG A 88 3.63 -8.55 -8.48
CA ARG A 88 2.52 -8.73 -7.53
C ARG A 88 1.72 -7.43 -7.34
N MET A 89 1.47 -6.73 -8.44
CA MET A 89 0.78 -5.45 -8.41
C MET A 89 -0.60 -5.62 -7.79
N ASP A 90 -0.88 -4.80 -6.79
CA ASP A 90 -2.18 -4.72 -6.15
C ASP A 90 -3.02 -3.67 -6.90
N HIS A 91 -2.64 -2.41 -6.76
CA HIS A 91 -3.27 -1.29 -7.47
C HIS A 91 -2.30 -0.13 -7.65
N HIS A 92 -2.68 0.83 -8.50
CA HIS A 92 -2.03 2.14 -8.51
C HIS A 92 -2.79 3.06 -7.56
N CYS A 93 -2.09 3.63 -6.58
CA CYS A 93 -2.71 4.45 -5.55
C CYS A 93 -2.37 5.93 -5.81
N PRO A 94 -3.37 6.77 -6.16
CA PRO A 94 -3.13 8.20 -6.40
C PRO A 94 -2.61 8.93 -5.17
N TRP A 95 -2.98 8.47 -3.97
CA TRP A 95 -2.64 9.11 -2.70
C TRP A 95 -1.15 9.06 -2.36
N ILE A 96 -0.48 7.98 -2.75
CA ILE A 96 0.98 7.86 -2.63
C ILE A 96 1.71 8.18 -3.95
N ASN A 97 0.95 8.52 -5.00
CA ASN A 97 1.45 8.72 -6.36
C ASN A 97 2.40 7.60 -6.83
N ASN A 98 2.08 6.35 -6.48
CA ASN A 98 2.91 5.19 -6.76
C ASN A 98 2.04 3.92 -6.85
N CYS A 99 2.56 2.88 -7.50
CA CYS A 99 1.94 1.56 -7.42
C CYS A 99 2.14 0.96 -6.04
N VAL A 100 1.16 0.18 -5.57
CA VAL A 100 1.31 -0.74 -4.46
C VAL A 100 1.64 -2.11 -5.06
N GLY A 101 2.82 -2.63 -4.75
CA GLY A 101 3.33 -3.89 -5.28
C GLY A 101 4.24 -4.61 -4.29
N GLU A 102 4.92 -5.65 -4.76
CA GLU A 102 5.64 -6.62 -3.91
C GLU A 102 6.56 -5.97 -2.86
N TYR A 103 7.28 -4.90 -3.21
CA TYR A 103 8.34 -4.35 -2.38
C TYR A 103 7.89 -3.23 -1.43
N ASN A 104 6.78 -2.54 -1.73
CA ASN A 104 6.27 -1.44 -0.91
C ASN A 104 4.92 -1.72 -0.22
N GLN A 105 4.26 -2.85 -0.53
CA GLN A 105 2.96 -3.22 0.06
C GLN A 105 2.97 -3.22 1.60
N LYS A 106 4.07 -3.67 2.24
CA LYS A 106 4.19 -3.62 3.72
C LYS A 106 4.10 -2.21 4.29
N PHE A 107 4.66 -1.22 3.60
CA PHE A 107 4.64 0.17 4.07
C PHE A 107 3.25 0.78 3.88
N PHE A 108 2.58 0.41 2.79
CA PHE A 108 1.20 0.78 2.55
C PHE A 108 0.26 0.21 3.63
N ILE A 109 0.41 -1.07 4.01
CA ILE A 109 -0.37 -1.68 5.10
C ILE A 109 -0.06 -1.01 6.45
N GLN A 110 1.20 -0.71 6.75
CA GLN A 110 1.57 0.04 7.95
C GLN A 110 0.94 1.43 7.99
N PHE A 111 0.95 2.13 6.86
CA PHE A 111 0.32 3.44 6.72
C PHE A 111 -1.19 3.37 7.03
N LEU A 112 -1.91 2.43 6.42
CA LEU A 112 -3.33 2.19 6.70
C LEU A 112 -3.58 1.91 8.19
N PHE A 113 -2.79 1.01 8.78
CA PHE A 113 -2.92 0.67 10.19
C PHE A 113 -2.76 1.89 11.12
N TYR A 114 -1.74 2.72 10.89
CA TYR A 114 -1.51 3.90 11.74
C TYR A 114 -2.57 5.00 11.54
N VAL A 115 -3.12 5.17 10.33
CA VAL A 115 -4.27 6.06 10.09
C VAL A 115 -5.52 5.56 10.83
N GLY A 116 -5.75 4.24 10.85
CA GLY A 116 -6.80 3.62 11.63
C GLY A 116 -6.63 3.88 13.14
N LEU A 117 -5.40 3.74 13.66
CA LEU A 117 -5.09 4.08 15.07
C LEU A 117 -5.30 5.55 15.38
N ALA A 118 -4.91 6.48 14.49
CA ALA A 118 -5.17 7.91 14.66
C ALA A 118 -6.67 8.20 14.75
N SER A 119 -7.47 7.58 13.87
CA SER A 119 -8.93 7.72 13.86
C SER A 119 -9.56 7.23 15.17
N LEU A 120 -9.14 6.06 15.67
CA LEU A 120 -9.60 5.51 16.95
C LEU A 120 -9.18 6.39 18.15
N HIS A 121 -7.96 6.90 18.13
CA HIS A 121 -7.45 7.80 19.16
C HIS A 121 -8.24 9.12 19.21
N ALA A 122 -8.51 9.72 18.05
CA ALA A 122 -9.30 10.94 17.95
C ALA A 122 -10.75 10.74 18.46
N ILE A 123 -11.42 9.66 18.07
CA ILE A 123 -12.76 9.33 18.57
C ILE A 123 -12.77 9.15 20.10
N THR A 124 -11.77 8.45 20.63
CA THR A 124 -11.63 8.22 22.07
C THR A 124 -11.41 9.53 22.83
N LEU A 125 -10.55 10.43 22.32
CA LEU A 125 -10.32 11.75 22.91
C LEU A 125 -11.60 12.60 22.92
N VAL A 126 -12.37 12.58 21.84
CA VAL A 126 -13.66 13.28 21.78
C VAL A 126 -14.60 12.72 22.85
N ILE A 127 -14.81 11.40 22.91
CA ILE A 127 -15.69 10.76 23.90
C ILE A 127 -15.29 11.13 25.33
N ILE A 128 -13.99 11.02 25.67
CA ILE A 128 -13.49 11.35 27.01
C ILE A 128 -13.72 12.83 27.33
N THR A 129 -13.47 13.73 26.37
CA THR A 129 -13.65 15.17 26.57
C THR A 129 -15.11 15.53 26.90
N TRP A 130 -16.07 14.92 26.20
CA TRP A 130 -17.50 15.18 26.42
C TRP A 130 -18.06 14.54 27.70
N ILE A 131 -17.47 13.44 28.17
CA ILE A 131 -17.90 12.77 29.41
C ILE A 131 -17.30 13.45 30.64
N LEU A 132 -16.02 13.82 30.61
CA LEU A 132 -15.29 14.28 31.80
C LEU A 132 -15.35 15.79 32.07
N ASP A 133 -15.69 16.62 31.08
CA ASP A 133 -15.71 18.08 31.23
C ASP A 133 -17.03 18.72 30.80
N PRO A 134 -18.13 18.53 31.56
CA PRO A 134 -19.44 19.12 31.23
C PRO A 134 -19.54 20.63 31.51
N GLY A 135 -18.57 21.23 32.23
CA GLY A 135 -18.66 22.56 32.84
C GLY A 135 -17.97 23.71 32.11
N VAL A 136 -17.79 23.61 30.79
CA VAL A 136 -16.99 24.56 30.00
C VAL A 136 -17.72 25.89 29.75
N LYS A 137 -16.97 27.01 29.81
CA LYS A 137 -17.47 28.35 29.43
C LYS A 137 -18.05 28.35 28.00
N GLN A 138 -19.12 29.11 27.77
CA GLN A 138 -19.88 29.10 26.51
C GLN A 138 -19.01 29.33 25.27
N ASP A 139 -18.11 30.31 25.30
CA ASP A 139 -17.17 30.63 24.22
C ASP A 139 -16.28 29.44 23.85
N VAL A 140 -15.68 28.79 24.86
CA VAL A 140 -14.84 27.60 24.66
C VAL A 140 -15.68 26.39 24.24
N LYS A 141 -16.94 26.30 24.68
CA LYS A 141 -17.87 25.21 24.36
C LYS A 141 -18.20 25.16 22.87
N TYR A 142 -18.46 26.31 22.23
CA TYR A 142 -18.71 26.36 20.78
C TYR A 142 -17.47 25.92 19.98
N THR A 143 -16.28 26.42 20.32
CA THR A 143 -15.04 26.00 19.67
C THR A 143 -14.78 24.50 19.85
N LYS A 144 -14.95 23.96 21.07
CA LYS A 144 -14.83 22.53 21.35
C LYS A 144 -15.85 21.70 20.54
N LEU A 145 -17.09 22.17 20.42
CA LEU A 145 -18.14 21.52 19.64
C LEU A 145 -17.80 21.42 18.16
N VAL A 146 -17.43 22.54 17.54
CA VAL A 146 -17.08 22.57 16.12
C VAL A 146 -15.87 21.67 15.84
N HIS A 147 -14.81 21.74 16.64
CA HIS A 147 -13.64 20.87 16.49
C HIS A 147 -13.98 19.39 16.69
N SER A 148 -14.82 19.05 17.68
CA SER A 148 -15.25 17.67 17.92
C SER A 148 -16.03 17.10 16.74
N ILE A 149 -16.94 17.89 16.15
CA ILE A 149 -17.72 17.46 14.98
C ILE A 149 -16.80 17.19 13.80
N ILE A 150 -15.85 18.10 13.51
CA ILE A 150 -14.90 17.94 12.40
C ILE A 150 -14.06 16.68 12.60
N LEU A 151 -13.48 16.48 13.80
CA LEU A 151 -12.64 15.32 14.11
C LEU A 151 -13.41 14.00 14.01
N VAL A 152 -14.66 13.95 14.47
CA VAL A 152 -15.48 12.73 14.36
C VAL A 152 -15.79 12.41 12.90
N ILE A 153 -16.21 13.40 12.11
CA ILE A 153 -16.51 13.21 10.68
C ILE A 153 -15.25 12.70 9.96
N GLU A 154 -14.11 13.36 10.18
CA GLU A 154 -12.83 13.00 9.57
C GLU A 154 -12.39 11.57 9.97
N SER A 155 -12.44 11.25 11.27
CA SER A 155 -12.07 9.93 11.80
C SER A 155 -12.99 8.81 11.30
N VAL A 156 -14.29 9.06 11.15
CA VAL A 156 -15.23 8.05 10.66
C VAL A 156 -15.00 7.81 9.16
N ILE A 157 -14.83 8.87 8.37
CA ILE A 157 -14.61 8.74 6.92
C ILE A 157 -13.29 8.00 6.65
N PHE A 158 -12.18 8.46 7.24
CA PHE A 158 -10.87 7.82 7.04
C PHE A 158 -10.82 6.43 7.67
N GLY A 159 -11.43 6.25 8.85
CA GLY A 159 -11.51 4.96 9.53
C GLY A 159 -12.24 3.90 8.70
N LEU A 160 -13.42 4.23 8.16
CA LEU A 160 -14.18 3.31 7.30
C LEU A 160 -13.43 2.99 6.00
N PHE A 161 -12.83 4.00 5.37
CA PHE A 161 -12.04 3.82 4.15
C PHE A 161 -10.84 2.88 4.38
N VAL A 162 -10.07 3.13 5.44
CA VAL A 162 -8.93 2.30 5.83
C VAL A 162 -9.37 0.88 6.19
N MET A 163 -10.47 0.72 6.91
CA MET A 163 -11.01 -0.60 7.26
C MET A 163 -11.43 -1.39 6.04
N ALA A 164 -12.10 -0.75 5.07
CA ALA A 164 -12.50 -1.42 3.83
C ALA A 164 -11.28 -1.93 3.04
N ILE A 165 -10.26 -1.08 2.85
CA ILE A 165 -9.03 -1.48 2.16
C ILE A 165 -8.27 -2.54 2.97
N GLY A 166 -8.21 -2.39 4.29
CA GLY A 166 -7.58 -3.37 5.18
C GLY A 166 -8.22 -4.74 5.11
N CYS A 167 -9.56 -4.80 5.06
CA CYS A 167 -10.30 -6.03 4.86
C CYS A 167 -10.01 -6.66 3.49
N ASP A 168 -9.96 -5.87 2.42
CA ASP A 168 -9.62 -6.37 1.08
C ASP A 168 -8.21 -7.00 1.06
N GLN A 169 -7.21 -6.31 1.63
CA GLN A 169 -5.86 -6.87 1.74
C GLN A 169 -5.82 -8.12 2.64
N TYR A 170 -6.60 -8.17 3.73
CA TYR A 170 -6.67 -9.33 4.62
C TYR A 170 -7.33 -10.54 3.94
N VAL A 171 -8.41 -10.31 3.19
CA VAL A 171 -9.05 -11.35 2.39
C VAL A 171 -8.07 -11.87 1.35
N ALA A 172 -7.37 -10.99 0.63
CA ALA A 172 -6.33 -11.37 -0.33
C ALA A 172 -5.20 -12.19 0.32
N PHE A 173 -4.84 -11.91 1.57
CA PHE A 173 -3.89 -12.70 2.34
C PHE A 173 -4.45 -14.09 2.70
N SER A 174 -5.68 -14.14 3.21
CA SER A 174 -6.35 -15.36 3.67
C SER A 174 -6.76 -16.31 2.53
N ALA A 175 -7.04 -15.77 1.34
CA ALA A 175 -7.52 -16.51 0.17
C ALA A 175 -6.43 -17.24 -0.63
N GLY A 176 -5.19 -17.30 -0.13
CA GLY A 176 -4.26 -18.35 -0.55
C GLY A 176 -2.96 -17.94 -1.22
N HIS A 177 -2.27 -16.90 -0.73
CA HIS A 177 -0.80 -16.88 -0.86
C HIS A 177 -0.17 -16.29 0.42
N PRO A 178 0.36 -17.12 1.34
CA PRO A 178 1.20 -16.61 2.40
C PRO A 178 2.32 -15.79 1.76
N VAL A 179 2.42 -14.53 2.15
CA VAL A 179 3.49 -13.67 1.68
C VAL A 179 4.80 -14.34 2.09
N THR A 180 5.67 -14.50 1.10
CA THR A 180 7.02 -15.03 1.14
C THR A 180 7.98 -14.24 2.05
N TRP A 181 7.53 -13.61 3.14
CA TRP A 181 8.41 -12.97 4.13
C TRP A 181 9.38 -13.95 4.81
N LEU A 182 9.14 -15.27 4.68
CA LEU A 182 10.04 -16.34 5.13
C LEU A 182 10.57 -17.25 4.01
N CYS A 183 10.14 -17.08 2.76
CA CYS A 183 10.60 -17.92 1.66
C CYS A 183 11.63 -17.14 0.84
N PRO A 184 12.83 -17.70 0.56
CA PRO A 184 13.84 -17.03 -0.24
C PRO A 184 13.22 -16.58 -1.56
N ILE A 185 13.63 -15.41 -2.03
CA ILE A 185 13.26 -14.85 -3.33
C ILE A 185 13.60 -15.90 -4.40
N GLN A 186 12.64 -16.74 -4.78
CA GLN A 186 12.77 -17.53 -6.00
C GLN A 186 12.53 -16.55 -7.15
N PHE A 187 13.62 -15.95 -7.63
CA PHE A 187 13.68 -15.49 -9.00
C PHE A 187 13.48 -16.72 -9.88
N SER A 188 12.23 -17.05 -10.20
CA SER A 188 12.00 -17.83 -11.40
C SER A 188 12.66 -17.05 -12.53
N SER A 189 13.59 -17.69 -13.23
CA SER A 189 14.17 -17.09 -14.42
C SER A 189 13.08 -17.03 -15.48
N PRO A 190 13.06 -16.01 -16.36
CA PRO A 190 12.19 -16.04 -17.53
C PRO A 190 12.46 -17.34 -18.31
N PRO A 191 11.45 -17.90 -18.99
CA PRO A 191 11.66 -19.04 -19.88
C PRO A 191 12.75 -18.68 -20.88
N ARG A 192 13.77 -19.54 -21.04
CA ARG A 192 14.86 -19.31 -21.99
C ARG A 192 14.28 -19.24 -23.41
N GLY A 193 14.13 -18.03 -23.93
CA GLY A 193 14.16 -17.82 -25.37
C GLY A 193 15.53 -18.27 -25.88
N SER A 194 15.57 -18.95 -27.02
CA SER A 194 16.81 -19.36 -27.68
C SER A 194 17.60 -18.13 -28.12
N GLY A 195 18.39 -17.57 -27.20
CA GLY A 195 19.16 -16.37 -27.44
C GLY A 195 19.92 -16.01 -26.19
N SER A 196 21.18 -16.43 -26.15
CA SER A 196 22.16 -16.13 -25.11
C SER A 196 22.13 -14.68 -24.65
N GLN A 197 21.98 -14.43 -23.34
CA GLN A 197 22.58 -13.25 -22.74
C GLN A 197 22.95 -13.49 -21.27
N SER A 198 24.25 -13.37 -21.04
CA SER A 198 24.95 -13.44 -19.76
C SER A 198 24.48 -12.33 -18.82
N TYR A 199 24.22 -12.70 -17.56
CA TYR A 199 24.11 -11.75 -16.46
C TYR A 199 25.52 -11.24 -16.13
N ALA A 200 25.75 -9.93 -16.23
CA ALA A 200 26.86 -9.26 -15.55
C ALA A 200 26.28 -8.47 -14.38
N VAL A 201 26.79 -8.79 -13.19
CA VAL A 201 26.56 -8.13 -11.90
C VAL A 201 27.19 -6.75 -11.89
#